data_AF-A0A7V9QNF1-F1
#
_entry.id   AF-A0A7V9QNF1-F1
#
_cell.length_a   1.000
_cell.length_b   1.000
_cell.length_c   1.000
_cell.angle_alpha   90.00
_cell.angle_beta   90.00
_cell.angle_gamma   90.00
#
_symmetry.space_group_name_H-M   'P 1'
#
loop_
_entity.id
_entity.type
_entity.pdbx_description
1 polymer ?
#
loop_
_entity_poly.entity_id
_entity_poly.type
_entity_poly.pdbx_seq_one_letter_code
_entity_poly.pdbx_strand_id
1 'polypeptide(L)'
;MREIANAIQNFFGESQDIGAYLGAMAAIGVAAMALIQAAKDVFPIRRLYQRARLRKWIADGAHEAEVKFAAIVQGSSGAAVNARRAWKDLIALSVDGDENALLDLSIEQLCGQMSAAFQMVLDYPKQYRDLLLIAGSFASPADMNEILNTDRSQIARGEGPPTAEQIRWADARNRLTHQLQRAVDGFQIATGYRWTYWMKISSFAVSAVLAMLAVQTKGGGISAHVGVIAFTAVLAGFLAPIARDLAATLQKIRG
;
A
#
# COMPACT_ATOMS: atom_id res chain seq x y z
N MET A 1 33.75 2.50 -0.58
CA MET A 1 34.05 1.19 0.06
C MET A 1 35.33 1.25 0.89
N ARG A 2 36.52 1.58 0.33
CA ARG A 2 37.77 1.71 1.11
C ARG A 2 37.71 2.78 2.21
N GLU A 3 37.13 3.95 1.95
CA GLU A 3 37.01 5.00 3.00
C GLU A 3 36.07 4.61 4.14
N ILE A 4 34.97 3.91 3.83
CA ILE A 4 34.04 3.37 4.83
C ILE A 4 34.76 2.31 5.68
N ALA A 5 35.54 1.42 5.05
CA ALA A 5 36.33 0.42 5.74
C ALA A 5 37.41 1.05 6.65
N ASN A 6 38.09 2.11 6.20
CA ASN A 6 39.10 2.81 6.98
C ASN A 6 38.51 3.57 8.17
N ALA A 7 37.35 4.21 8.01
CA ALA A 7 36.62 4.86 9.10
C ALA A 7 36.19 3.85 10.19
N ILE A 8 35.75 2.66 9.77
CA ILE A 8 35.42 1.56 10.66
C ILE A 8 36.69 1.00 11.34
N GLN A 9 37.83 0.96 10.65
CA GLN A 9 39.10 0.45 11.19
C GLN A 9 39.68 1.35 12.30
N ASN A 10 39.66 2.67 12.13
CA ASN A 10 40.11 3.60 13.18
C ASN A 10 39.20 3.59 14.43
N PHE A 11 37.93 3.19 14.29
CA PHE A 11 36.92 3.22 15.36
C PHE A 11 37.11 2.21 16.51
N PHE A 12 37.78 1.05 16.33
CA PHE A 12 37.94 0.06 17.42
C PHE A 12 39.36 0.01 18.03
N GLY A 13 40.27 0.88 17.61
CA GLY A 13 41.61 0.99 18.21
C GLY A 13 41.65 2.14 19.21
N GLU A 14 41.51 1.84 20.50
CA GLU A 14 42.09 2.61 21.62
C GLU A 14 41.60 4.02 22.03
N SER A 15 40.54 4.64 21.50
CA SER A 15 40.04 5.89 22.14
C SER A 15 38.55 6.17 22.05
N GLN A 16 38.06 6.76 23.14
CA GLN A 16 36.71 7.25 23.48
C GLN A 16 36.14 8.33 22.53
N ASP A 17 36.45 8.29 21.24
CA ASP A 17 35.96 9.29 20.30
C ASP A 17 34.53 8.94 19.86
N ILE A 18 33.57 9.40 20.66
CA ILE A 18 32.14 9.35 20.36
C ILE A 18 31.86 9.89 18.96
N GLY A 19 32.64 10.87 18.48
CA GLY A 19 32.53 11.42 17.13
C GLY A 19 32.79 10.38 16.03
N ALA A 20 33.85 9.58 16.16
CA ALA A 20 34.17 8.52 15.21
C ALA A 20 33.09 7.42 15.18
N TYR A 21 32.54 7.06 16.36
CA TYR A 21 31.43 6.11 16.46
C TYR A 21 30.19 6.61 15.72
N LEU A 22 29.77 7.85 16.03
CA LEU A 22 28.62 8.48 15.38
C LEU A 22 28.83 8.61 13.87
N GLY A 23 30.05 8.89 13.42
CA GLY A 23 30.42 8.91 12.01
C GLY A 23 30.26 7.57 11.32
N ALA A 24 30.75 6.49 11.93
CA ALA A 24 30.61 5.13 11.39
C ALA A 24 29.13 4.70 11.34
N MET A 25 28.37 5.02 12.39
CA MET A 25 26.92 4.77 12.45
C MET A 25 26.15 5.50 11.36
N ALA A 26 26.45 6.79 11.14
CA ALA A 26 25.86 7.57 10.06
C ALA A 26 26.20 6.97 8.69
N ALA A 27 27.46 6.57 8.47
CA ALA A 27 27.89 5.94 7.22
C ALA A 27 27.14 4.62 6.95
N ILE A 28 26.96 3.77 7.97
CA ILE A 28 26.18 2.54 7.86
C ILE A 28 24.71 2.85 7.54
N GLY A 29 24.11 3.83 8.21
CA GLY A 29 22.73 4.25 7.96
C GLY A 29 22.52 4.75 6.52
N VAL A 30 23.44 5.58 6.01
CA VAL A 30 23.43 6.06 4.62
C VAL A 30 23.57 4.90 3.64
N ALA A 31 24.52 3.99 3.88
CA ALA A 31 24.73 2.81 3.04
C ALA A 31 23.50 1.89 3.02
N ALA A 32 22.88 1.64 4.17
CA ALA A 32 21.66 0.83 4.27
C ALA A 32 20.51 1.46 3.48
N MET A 33 20.30 2.77 3.60
CA MET A 33 19.26 3.48 2.83
C MET A 33 19.51 3.40 1.32
N ALA A 34 20.76 3.61 0.89
CA ALA A 34 21.14 3.52 -0.52
C ALA A 34 20.90 2.11 -1.09
N LEU A 35 21.21 1.06 -0.32
CA LEU A 35 20.94 -0.33 -0.71
C LEU A 35 19.43 -0.61 -0.82
N ILE A 36 18.63 -0.10 0.11
CA ILE A 36 17.16 -0.27 0.08
C ILE A 36 16.56 0.48 -1.12
N GLN A 37 17.04 1.69 -1.42
CA GLN A 37 16.62 2.44 -2.60
C GLN A 37 17.01 1.70 -3.88
N ALA A 38 18.26 1.28 -4.01
CA ALA A 38 18.71 0.50 -5.16
C ALA A 38 17.88 -0.78 -5.34
N ALA A 39 17.58 -1.50 -4.25
CA ALA A 39 16.72 -2.68 -4.32
C ALA A 39 15.29 -2.36 -4.79
N LYS A 40 14.71 -1.24 -4.33
CA LYS A 40 13.37 -0.80 -4.76
C LYS A 40 13.32 -0.36 -6.22
N ASP A 41 14.41 0.20 -6.73
CA ASP A 41 14.49 0.72 -8.10
C ASP A 41 14.80 -0.41 -9.10
N VAL A 42 15.61 -1.39 -8.68
CA VAL A 42 15.96 -2.57 -9.50
C VAL A 42 14.84 -3.61 -9.51
N PHE A 43 14.17 -3.83 -8.38
CA PHE A 43 13.14 -4.86 -8.25
C PHE A 43 11.74 -4.25 -8.17
N PRO A 44 10.73 -4.84 -8.82
CA PRO A 44 9.34 -4.36 -8.78
C PRO A 44 8.64 -4.73 -7.44
N ILE A 45 9.30 -4.49 -6.31
CA ILE A 45 8.86 -4.90 -4.97
C ILE A 45 7.51 -4.27 -4.65
N ARG A 46 7.34 -2.98 -4.96
CA ARG A 46 6.07 -2.27 -4.77
C ARG A 46 4.95 -2.95 -5.55
N ARG A 47 5.17 -3.21 -6.84
CA ARG A 47 4.19 -3.87 -7.72
C ARG A 47 3.75 -5.22 -7.19
N LEU A 48 4.70 -6.05 -6.81
CA LEU A 48 4.41 -7.38 -6.26
C LEU A 48 3.62 -7.29 -4.95
N TYR A 49 4.01 -6.37 -4.07
CA TYR A 49 3.31 -6.12 -2.82
C TYR A 49 1.88 -5.62 -3.05
N GLN A 50 1.69 -4.58 -3.86
CA GLN A 50 0.37 -4.02 -4.16
C GLN A 50 -0.52 -5.05 -4.85
N ARG A 51 0.01 -5.83 -5.81
CA ARG A 51 -0.70 -6.94 -6.47
C ARG A 51 -1.22 -7.93 -5.44
N ALA A 52 -0.38 -8.39 -4.53
CA ALA A 52 -0.77 -9.36 -3.51
C ALA A 52 -1.85 -8.79 -2.58
N ARG A 53 -1.72 -7.53 -2.16
CA ARG A 53 -2.66 -6.86 -1.26
C ARG A 53 -4.02 -6.61 -1.93
N LEU A 54 -4.03 -6.10 -3.16
CA LEU A 54 -5.25 -5.83 -3.90
C LEU A 54 -5.99 -7.11 -4.29
N ARG A 55 -5.26 -8.17 -4.71
CA ARG A 55 -5.86 -9.49 -4.96
C ARG A 55 -6.50 -10.07 -3.71
N LYS A 56 -5.81 -9.98 -2.57
CA LYS A 56 -6.38 -10.41 -1.29
C LYS A 56 -7.63 -9.61 -0.94
N TRP A 57 -7.62 -8.29 -1.11
CA TRP A 57 -8.77 -7.43 -0.85
C TRP A 57 -9.98 -7.80 -1.73
N ILE A 58 -9.76 -8.05 -3.02
CA ILE A 58 -10.82 -8.52 -3.95
C ILE A 58 -11.34 -9.91 -3.57
N ALA A 59 -10.46 -10.84 -3.20
CA ALA A 59 -10.86 -12.19 -2.81
C ALA A 59 -11.66 -12.20 -1.50
N ASP A 60 -11.18 -11.46 -0.48
CA ASP A 60 -11.88 -11.32 0.80
C ASP A 60 -13.24 -10.63 0.59
N GLY A 61 -13.31 -9.59 -0.26
CA GLY A 61 -14.57 -8.90 -0.60
C GLY A 61 -15.54 -9.76 -1.41
N ALA A 62 -15.05 -10.64 -2.30
CA ALA A 62 -15.90 -11.59 -3.03
C ALA A 62 -16.56 -12.59 -2.09
N HIS A 63 -15.78 -13.15 -1.15
CA HIS A 63 -16.32 -14.07 -0.15
C HIS A 63 -17.39 -13.40 0.71
N GLU A 64 -17.12 -12.19 1.22
CA GLU A 64 -18.08 -11.42 2.01
C GLU A 64 -19.35 -11.09 1.20
N ALA A 65 -19.20 -10.70 -0.06
CA ALA A 65 -20.32 -10.38 -0.95
C ALA A 65 -21.22 -11.58 -1.24
N GLU A 66 -20.64 -12.77 -1.44
CA GLU A 66 -21.39 -14.02 -1.64
C GLU A 66 -22.24 -14.36 -0.42
N VAL A 67 -21.69 -14.22 0.78
CA VAL A 67 -22.40 -14.49 2.03
C VAL A 67 -23.51 -13.46 2.24
N LYS A 68 -23.18 -12.18 2.13
CA LYS A 68 -24.10 -11.09 2.51
C LYS A 68 -25.19 -10.82 1.48
N PHE A 69 -24.88 -10.98 0.19
CA PHE A 69 -25.79 -10.68 -0.91
C PHE A 69 -26.32 -11.93 -1.61
N ALA A 70 -26.30 -13.09 -0.95
CA ALA A 70 -26.75 -14.38 -1.50
C ALA A 70 -28.10 -14.28 -2.23
N ALA A 71 -29.09 -13.59 -1.64
CA ALA A 71 -30.41 -13.41 -2.24
C ALA A 71 -30.38 -12.60 -3.56
N ILE A 72 -29.57 -11.53 -3.61
CA ILE A 72 -29.38 -10.70 -4.81
C ILE A 72 -28.62 -11.49 -5.88
N VAL A 73 -27.64 -12.30 -5.46
CA VAL A 73 -26.80 -13.11 -6.34
C VAL A 73 -27.59 -14.23 -7.00
N GLN A 74 -28.43 -14.94 -6.25
CA GLN A 74 -29.25 -16.03 -6.77
C GLN A 74 -30.32 -15.56 -7.76
N GLY A 75 -30.93 -14.40 -7.55
CA GLY A 75 -31.92 -13.83 -8.48
C GLY A 75 -31.33 -13.38 -9.84
N SER A 76 -30.03 -13.08 -9.87
CA SER A 76 -29.32 -12.61 -11.05
C SER A 76 -28.61 -13.77 -11.77
N SER A 77 -29.35 -14.59 -12.51
CA SER A 77 -28.81 -15.70 -13.34
C SER A 77 -28.03 -16.79 -12.58
N GLY A 78 -28.08 -16.84 -11.25
CA GLY A 78 -27.39 -17.84 -10.43
C GLY A 78 -25.85 -17.81 -10.50
N ALA A 79 -25.25 -16.77 -11.10
CA ALA A 79 -23.81 -16.68 -11.25
C ALA A 79 -23.15 -16.15 -9.97
N ALA A 80 -22.23 -16.93 -9.40
CA ALA A 80 -21.40 -16.55 -8.27
C ALA A 80 -20.58 -15.26 -8.53
N VAL A 81 -20.16 -14.57 -7.48
CA VAL A 81 -19.41 -13.30 -7.60
C VAL A 81 -18.05 -13.57 -8.21
N ASN A 82 -17.78 -13.02 -9.40
CA ASN A 82 -16.56 -13.35 -10.14
C ASN A 82 -15.41 -12.37 -9.82
N ALA A 83 -14.57 -12.75 -8.86
CA ALA A 83 -13.37 -11.99 -8.47
C ALA A 83 -12.40 -11.69 -9.64
N ARG A 84 -12.27 -12.62 -10.60
CA ARG A 84 -11.40 -12.43 -11.77
C ARG A 84 -11.95 -11.36 -12.71
N ARG A 85 -13.28 -11.32 -12.89
CA ARG A 85 -13.93 -10.27 -13.69
C ARG A 85 -13.79 -8.91 -13.00
N ALA A 86 -14.07 -8.85 -11.70
CA ALA A 86 -13.89 -7.62 -10.92
C ALA A 86 -12.44 -7.08 -10.98
N TRP A 87 -11.43 -7.95 -10.92
CA TRP A 87 -10.02 -7.56 -11.13
C TRP A 87 -9.80 -6.90 -12.49
N LYS A 88 -10.32 -7.51 -13.56
CA LYS A 88 -10.21 -6.96 -14.93
C LYS A 88 -10.94 -5.62 -15.05
N ASP A 89 -12.17 -5.54 -14.55
CA ASP A 89 -12.98 -4.32 -14.58
C ASP A 89 -12.28 -3.19 -13.82
N LEU A 90 -11.68 -3.48 -12.65
CA LEU A 90 -10.94 -2.48 -11.88
C LEU A 90 -9.76 -1.92 -12.66
N ILE A 91 -8.97 -2.78 -13.31
CA ILE A 91 -7.81 -2.33 -14.11
C ILE A 91 -8.26 -1.54 -15.34
N ALA A 92 -9.28 -2.03 -16.04
CA ALA A 92 -9.84 -1.36 -17.22
C ALA A 92 -10.35 0.04 -16.86
N LEU A 93 -11.12 0.17 -15.78
CA LEU A 93 -11.67 1.44 -15.34
C LEU A 93 -10.63 2.40 -14.74
N SER A 94 -9.54 1.88 -14.18
CA SER A 94 -8.52 2.71 -13.52
C SER A 94 -7.47 3.24 -14.48
N VAL A 95 -7.02 2.41 -15.43
CA VAL A 95 -5.83 2.69 -16.27
C VAL A 95 -5.94 2.06 -17.67
N ASP A 96 -7.16 1.90 -18.18
CA ASP A 96 -7.42 1.39 -19.53
C ASP A 96 -6.78 0.01 -19.83
N GLY A 97 -6.70 -0.86 -18.81
CA GLY A 97 -6.24 -2.23 -18.98
C GLY A 97 -4.76 -2.48 -18.67
N ASP A 98 -3.95 -1.44 -18.46
CA ASP A 98 -2.53 -1.61 -18.11
C ASP A 98 -2.33 -1.94 -16.62
N GLU A 99 -2.39 -3.23 -16.28
CA GLU A 99 -2.20 -3.69 -14.89
C GLU A 99 -0.91 -3.17 -14.26
N ASN A 100 0.20 -3.08 -15.02
CA ASN A 100 1.47 -2.66 -14.45
C ASN A 100 1.46 -1.16 -14.15
N ALA A 101 0.89 -0.34 -15.04
CA ALA A 101 0.74 1.09 -14.80
C ALA A 101 -0.02 1.37 -13.50
N LEU A 102 -1.11 0.64 -13.21
CA LEU A 102 -1.85 0.80 -11.95
C LEU A 102 -1.03 0.41 -10.73
N LEU A 103 -0.33 -0.73 -10.79
CA LEU A 103 0.37 -1.32 -9.64
C LEU A 103 1.77 -0.73 -9.38
N ASP A 104 2.29 0.10 -10.29
CA ASP A 104 3.54 0.83 -10.10
C ASP A 104 3.31 2.21 -9.42
N LEU A 105 2.06 2.68 -9.36
CA LEU A 105 1.65 3.93 -8.70
C LEU A 105 2.00 3.98 -7.21
N SER A 106 2.10 5.19 -6.65
CA SER A 106 2.09 5.36 -5.20
C SER A 106 0.77 4.83 -4.61
N ILE A 107 0.75 4.48 -3.32
CA ILE A 107 -0.48 3.92 -2.72
C ILE A 107 -1.63 4.96 -2.75
N GLU A 108 -1.31 6.24 -2.60
CA GLU A 108 -2.25 7.36 -2.70
C GLU A 108 -2.81 7.49 -4.12
N GLN A 109 -1.95 7.42 -5.13
CA GLN A 109 -2.35 7.47 -6.54
C GLN A 109 -3.18 6.25 -6.94
N LEU A 110 -2.78 5.05 -6.51
CA LEU A 110 -3.54 3.81 -6.73
C LEU A 110 -4.94 3.92 -6.13
N CYS A 111 -5.07 4.39 -4.88
CA CYS A 111 -6.37 4.58 -4.24
C CYS A 111 -7.20 5.69 -4.91
N GLY A 112 -6.56 6.73 -5.42
CA GLY A 112 -7.20 7.75 -6.25
C GLY A 112 -7.81 7.16 -7.52
N GLN A 113 -7.07 6.32 -8.24
CA GLN A 113 -7.58 5.63 -9.44
C GLN A 113 -8.70 4.63 -9.11
N MET A 114 -8.56 3.86 -8.02
CA MET A 114 -9.65 2.99 -7.54
C MET A 114 -10.93 3.79 -7.24
N SER A 115 -10.81 4.96 -6.64
CA SER A 115 -11.95 5.82 -6.32
C SER A 115 -12.63 6.34 -7.59
N ALA A 116 -11.86 6.75 -8.60
CA ALA A 116 -12.36 7.15 -9.91
C ALA A 116 -13.07 5.97 -10.61
N ALA A 117 -12.47 4.78 -10.59
CA ALA A 117 -13.09 3.57 -11.11
C ALA A 117 -14.43 3.28 -10.42
N PHE A 118 -14.52 3.43 -9.11
CA PHE A 118 -15.77 3.21 -8.36
C PHE A 118 -16.87 4.23 -8.68
N GLN A 119 -16.53 5.45 -9.09
CA GLN A 119 -17.54 6.39 -9.62
C GLN A 119 -18.16 5.82 -10.91
N MET A 120 -17.35 5.27 -11.82
CA MET A 120 -17.85 4.61 -13.03
C MET A 120 -18.66 3.35 -12.72
N VAL A 121 -18.27 2.58 -11.71
CA VAL A 121 -19.04 1.42 -11.24
C VAL A 121 -20.42 1.83 -10.73
N LEU A 122 -20.50 2.92 -9.94
CA LEU A 122 -21.78 3.45 -9.47
C LEU A 122 -22.63 4.04 -10.60
N ASP A 123 -22.00 4.46 -11.68
CA ASP A 123 -22.71 4.94 -12.85
C ASP A 123 -23.21 3.79 -13.74
N TYR A 124 -22.52 2.66 -13.79
CA TYR A 124 -22.92 1.50 -14.58
C TYR A 124 -22.96 0.23 -13.73
N PRO A 125 -23.81 0.18 -12.69
CA PRO A 125 -23.76 -0.87 -11.66
C PRO A 125 -24.05 -2.26 -12.22
N LYS A 126 -24.91 -2.38 -13.24
CA LYS A 126 -25.22 -3.64 -13.92
C LYS A 126 -24.04 -4.15 -14.75
N GLN A 127 -23.28 -3.26 -15.38
CA GLN A 127 -22.12 -3.63 -16.22
C GLN A 127 -20.94 -4.13 -15.36
N TYR A 128 -20.71 -3.46 -14.24
CA TYR A 128 -19.60 -3.72 -13.32
C TYR A 128 -20.06 -4.38 -12.01
N ARG A 129 -21.08 -5.24 -12.11
CA ARG A 129 -21.78 -5.85 -10.97
C ARG A 129 -20.82 -6.53 -9.98
N ASP A 130 -19.91 -7.36 -10.47
CA ASP A 130 -19.01 -8.11 -9.59
C ASP A 130 -18.07 -7.18 -8.83
N LEU A 131 -17.56 -6.15 -9.49
CA LEU A 131 -16.72 -5.14 -8.83
C LEU A 131 -17.51 -4.32 -7.80
N LEU A 132 -18.76 -3.96 -8.10
CA LEU A 132 -19.63 -3.25 -7.16
C LEU A 132 -19.93 -4.08 -5.92
N LEU A 133 -20.29 -5.35 -6.10
CA LEU A 133 -20.59 -6.26 -5.00
C LEU A 133 -19.37 -6.47 -4.09
N ILE A 134 -18.19 -6.63 -4.68
CA ILE A 134 -16.93 -6.82 -3.94
C ILE A 134 -16.54 -5.55 -3.17
N ALA A 135 -16.51 -4.41 -3.85
CA ALA A 135 -16.09 -3.15 -3.24
C ALA A 135 -17.10 -2.69 -2.17
N GLY A 136 -18.39 -2.96 -2.42
CA GLY A 136 -19.50 -2.70 -1.52
C GLY A 136 -19.86 -3.86 -0.59
N SER A 137 -18.97 -4.83 -0.35
CA SER A 137 -19.29 -6.03 0.44
C SER A 137 -19.79 -5.73 1.85
N PHE A 138 -19.42 -4.58 2.41
CA PHE A 138 -19.88 -4.11 3.72
C PHE A 138 -21.11 -3.19 3.67
N ALA A 139 -21.64 -2.87 2.49
CA ALA A 139 -22.86 -2.06 2.33
C ALA A 139 -24.14 -2.78 2.77
N SER A 140 -25.22 -2.02 2.95
CA SER A 140 -26.55 -2.59 3.24
C SER A 140 -27.06 -3.40 2.03
N PRO A 141 -27.60 -4.62 2.23
CA PRO A 141 -28.23 -5.38 1.16
C PRO A 141 -29.37 -4.64 0.48
N ALA A 142 -30.13 -3.82 1.22
CA ALA A 142 -31.22 -3.03 0.66
C ALA A 142 -30.70 -1.96 -0.33
N ASP A 143 -29.64 -1.24 0.04
CA ASP A 143 -29.01 -0.24 -0.84
C ASP A 143 -28.39 -0.89 -2.07
N MET A 144 -27.72 -2.03 -1.89
CA MET A 144 -27.15 -2.78 -3.01
C MET A 144 -28.22 -3.27 -3.99
N ASN A 145 -29.33 -3.78 -3.46
CA ASN A 145 -30.47 -4.24 -4.26
C ASN A 145 -31.13 -3.08 -5.02
N GLU A 146 -31.30 -1.94 -4.39
CA GLU A 146 -31.82 -0.71 -5.02
C GLU A 146 -30.91 -0.29 -6.19
N ILE A 147 -29.60 -0.22 -5.98
CA ILE A 147 -28.65 0.22 -7.01
C ILE A 147 -28.56 -0.76 -8.18
N LEU A 148 -28.64 -2.08 -7.93
CA LEU A 148 -28.51 -3.08 -8.99
C LEU A 148 -29.79 -3.28 -9.80
N ASN A 149 -30.97 -3.12 -9.20
CA ASN A 149 -32.23 -3.45 -9.87
C ASN A 149 -32.93 -2.23 -10.48
N THR A 150 -32.79 -1.04 -9.90
CA THR A 150 -33.48 0.16 -10.40
C THR A 150 -32.98 0.49 -11.82
N ASP A 151 -33.93 0.69 -12.75
CA ASP A 151 -33.61 1.07 -14.12
C ASP A 151 -33.31 2.57 -14.19
N ARG A 152 -32.10 2.92 -14.63
CA ARG A 152 -31.65 4.30 -14.79
C ARG A 152 -32.54 5.12 -15.72
N SER A 153 -33.21 4.48 -16.69
CA SER A 153 -34.14 5.16 -17.59
C SER A 153 -35.29 5.83 -16.83
N GLN A 154 -35.67 5.30 -15.67
CA GLN A 154 -36.72 5.82 -14.80
C GLN A 154 -36.24 6.98 -13.90
N ILE A 155 -34.93 7.19 -13.81
CA ILE A 155 -34.28 8.21 -12.97
C ILE A 155 -33.82 9.42 -13.81
N ALA A 156 -34.04 9.40 -15.13
CA ALA A 156 -33.76 10.55 -15.98
C ALA A 156 -34.49 11.80 -15.44
N ARG A 157 -33.80 12.94 -15.42
CA ARG A 157 -34.34 14.23 -14.94
C ARG A 157 -35.54 14.62 -15.80
N GLY A 158 -36.74 14.28 -15.33
CA GLY A 158 -37.96 14.90 -15.81
C GLY A 158 -38.04 16.35 -15.34
N GLU A 159 -38.74 17.19 -16.08
CA GLU A 159 -39.15 18.52 -15.61
C GLU A 159 -40.18 18.32 -14.50
N GLY A 160 -39.74 18.40 -13.23
CA GLY A 160 -40.60 18.22 -12.07
C GLY A 160 -39.84 18.01 -10.75
N PRO A 161 -40.54 18.06 -9.60
CA PRO A 161 -39.94 17.70 -8.32
C PRO A 161 -39.50 16.22 -8.31
N PRO A 162 -38.42 15.87 -7.59
CA PRO A 162 -37.94 14.50 -7.51
C PRO A 162 -39.03 13.56 -6.99
N THR A 163 -39.23 12.43 -7.67
CA THR A 163 -40.15 11.38 -7.20
C THR A 163 -39.59 10.68 -5.96
N ALA A 164 -40.45 10.05 -5.15
CA ALA A 164 -40.01 9.29 -3.98
C ALA A 164 -39.01 8.17 -4.34
N GLU A 165 -39.14 7.57 -5.53
CA GLU A 165 -38.19 6.58 -6.05
C GLU A 165 -36.83 7.19 -6.37
N GLN A 166 -36.81 8.35 -7.04
CA GLN A 166 -35.57 9.07 -7.32
C GLN A 166 -34.83 9.46 -6.03
N ILE A 167 -35.57 9.88 -5.00
CA ILE A 167 -35.01 10.20 -3.68
C ILE A 167 -34.41 8.94 -3.04
N ARG A 168 -35.16 7.82 -2.99
CA ARG A 168 -34.66 6.56 -2.40
C ARG A 168 -33.41 6.06 -3.09
N TRP A 169 -33.37 6.10 -4.42
CA TRP A 169 -32.19 5.69 -5.18
C TRP A 169 -31.01 6.63 -4.95
N ALA A 170 -31.24 7.94 -4.94
CA ALA A 170 -30.18 8.92 -4.67
C ALA A 170 -29.58 8.72 -3.27
N ASP A 171 -30.42 8.45 -2.27
CA ASP A 171 -30.00 8.15 -0.91
C ASP A 171 -29.20 6.85 -0.81
N ALA A 172 -29.66 5.78 -1.48
CA ALA A 172 -28.93 4.51 -1.56
C ALA A 172 -27.57 4.70 -2.24
N ARG A 173 -27.51 5.48 -3.33
CA ARG A 173 -26.26 5.80 -4.04
C ARG A 173 -25.30 6.58 -3.16
N ASN A 174 -25.79 7.56 -2.41
CA ASN A 174 -24.97 8.36 -1.49
C ASN A 174 -24.38 7.48 -0.38
N ARG A 175 -25.20 6.64 0.26
CA ARG A 175 -24.72 5.68 1.27
C ARG A 175 -23.70 4.71 0.71
N LEU A 176 -23.95 4.17 -0.48
CA LEU A 176 -23.01 3.26 -1.14
C LEU A 176 -21.70 3.97 -1.51
N THR A 177 -21.78 5.21 -2.01
CA THR A 177 -20.59 6.04 -2.30
C THR A 177 -19.72 6.22 -1.06
N HIS A 178 -20.31 6.58 0.08
CA HIS A 178 -19.58 6.70 1.34
C HIS A 178 -18.97 5.37 1.79
N GLN A 179 -19.67 4.26 1.58
CA GLN A 179 -19.14 2.93 1.90
C GLN A 179 -17.93 2.56 1.02
N LEU A 180 -17.99 2.85 -0.28
CA LEU A 180 -16.89 2.61 -1.22
C LEU A 180 -15.67 3.48 -0.87
N GLN A 181 -15.88 4.76 -0.54
CA GLN A 181 -14.82 5.65 -0.06
C GLN A 181 -14.13 5.08 1.19
N ARG A 182 -14.91 4.67 2.20
CA ARG A 182 -14.37 4.05 3.42
C ARG A 182 -13.62 2.75 3.14
N ALA A 183 -14.06 1.96 2.17
CA ALA A 183 -13.36 0.75 1.77
C ALA A 183 -12.00 1.06 1.13
N VAL A 184 -11.93 2.09 0.27
CA VAL A 184 -10.66 2.57 -0.32
C VAL A 184 -9.74 3.15 0.75
N ASP A 185 -10.25 4.00 1.64
CA ASP A 185 -9.47 4.60 2.73
C ASP A 185 -8.91 3.53 3.66
N GLY A 186 -9.74 2.56 4.05
CA GLY A 186 -9.33 1.42 4.86
C GLY A 186 -8.24 0.59 4.17
N PHE A 187 -8.35 0.37 2.86
CA PHE A 187 -7.31 -0.29 2.07
C PHE A 187 -6.01 0.54 2.03
N GLN A 188 -6.10 1.85 1.80
CA GLN A 188 -4.96 2.77 1.76
C GLN A 188 -4.19 2.75 3.08
N ILE A 189 -4.89 2.91 4.20
CA ILE A 189 -4.31 2.93 5.55
C ILE A 189 -3.65 1.59 5.86
N ALA A 190 -4.37 0.48 5.67
CA ALA A 190 -3.87 -0.85 6.01
C ALA A 190 -2.65 -1.23 5.15
N THR A 191 -2.66 -0.90 3.87
CA THR A 191 -1.58 -1.21 2.93
C THR A 191 -0.38 -0.28 3.13
N GLY A 192 -0.60 1.02 3.32
CA GLY A 192 0.45 2.00 3.59
C GLY A 192 1.19 1.73 4.90
N TYR A 193 0.46 1.41 5.98
CA TYR A 193 1.05 1.06 7.27
C TYR A 193 1.93 -0.21 7.17
N ARG A 194 1.39 -1.27 6.56
CA ARG A 194 2.13 -2.54 6.40
C ARG A 194 3.36 -2.39 5.51
N TRP A 195 3.27 -1.63 4.42
CA TRP A 195 4.43 -1.31 3.59
C TRP A 195 5.52 -0.60 4.40
N THR A 196 5.15 0.44 5.15
CA THR A 196 6.08 1.19 6.00
C THR A 196 6.72 0.30 7.06
N TYR A 197 5.95 -0.59 7.69
CA TYR A 197 6.45 -1.57 8.64
C TYR A 197 7.50 -2.50 8.02
N TRP A 198 7.23 -3.05 6.84
CA TRP A 198 8.19 -3.90 6.13
C TRP A 198 9.46 -3.17 5.71
N MET A 199 9.35 -1.90 5.29
CA MET A 199 10.53 -1.07 4.98
C MET A 199 11.38 -0.81 6.23
N LYS A 200 10.75 -0.57 7.38
CA LYS A 200 11.46 -0.40 8.67
C LYS A 200 12.20 -1.68 9.06
N ILE A 201 11.54 -2.84 9.00
CA ILE A 201 12.19 -4.14 9.28
C ILE A 201 13.37 -4.35 8.35
N SER A 202 13.18 -4.09 7.05
CA SER A 202 14.24 -4.27 6.04
C SER A 202 15.44 -3.37 6.35
N SER A 203 15.19 -2.12 6.80
CA SER A 203 16.24 -1.20 7.23
C SER A 203 17.06 -1.73 8.41
N PHE A 204 16.39 -2.23 9.46
CA PHE A 204 17.08 -2.84 10.59
C PHE A 204 17.89 -4.07 10.17
N ALA A 205 17.32 -4.93 9.31
CA ALA A 205 17.99 -6.14 8.83
C ALA A 205 19.25 -5.80 8.02
N VAL A 206 19.16 -4.89 7.05
CA VAL A 206 20.31 -4.45 6.25
C VAL A 206 21.39 -3.80 7.13
N SER A 207 20.98 -2.93 8.07
CA SER A 207 21.92 -2.30 9.00
C SER A 207 22.64 -3.32 9.88
N ALA A 208 21.93 -4.35 10.36
CA ALA A 208 22.52 -5.44 11.14
C ALA A 208 23.53 -6.24 10.34
N VAL A 209 23.21 -6.57 9.08
CA VAL A 209 24.14 -7.28 8.19
C VAL A 209 25.40 -6.45 7.93
N LEU A 210 25.26 -5.16 7.64
CA LEU A 210 26.41 -4.27 7.44
C LEU A 210 27.28 -4.16 8.69
N ALA A 211 26.68 -4.06 9.88
CA ALA A 211 27.41 -4.03 11.14
C ALA A 211 28.14 -5.37 11.42
N MET A 212 27.51 -6.51 11.15
CA MET A 212 28.16 -7.82 11.28
C MET A 212 29.37 -7.95 10.35
N LEU A 213 29.22 -7.57 9.08
CA LEU A 213 30.31 -7.59 8.10
C LEU A 213 31.46 -6.68 8.54
N ALA A 214 31.14 -5.48 9.05
CA ALA A 214 32.13 -4.56 9.60
C ALA A 214 32.94 -5.17 10.75
N VAL A 215 32.28 -5.84 11.71
CA VAL A 215 32.95 -6.49 12.85
C VAL A 215 33.80 -7.68 12.42
N GLN A 216 33.33 -8.51 11.49
CA GLN A 216 34.08 -9.69 11.02
C GLN A 216 35.43 -9.30 10.40
N THR A 217 35.54 -8.13 9.76
CA THR A 217 36.81 -7.65 9.21
C THR A 217 37.89 -7.34 10.25
N LYS A 218 37.54 -7.27 11.55
CA LYS A 218 38.48 -6.98 12.65
C LYS A 218 39.05 -8.21 13.36
N GLY A 219 38.70 -9.42 12.94
CA GLY A 219 39.31 -10.65 13.48
C GLY A 219 38.89 -11.04 14.91
N GLY A 220 37.95 -10.30 15.52
CA GLY A 220 37.27 -10.72 16.75
C GLY A 220 36.11 -11.66 16.42
N GLY A 221 35.97 -12.78 17.14
CA GLY A 221 34.86 -13.71 16.96
C GLY A 221 33.51 -13.00 17.14
N ILE A 222 32.54 -13.29 16.26
CA ILE A 222 31.20 -12.65 16.25
C ILE A 222 30.54 -12.73 17.64
N SER A 223 30.74 -13.84 18.35
CA SER A 223 30.22 -14.09 19.70
C SER A 223 30.69 -13.07 20.74
N ALA A 224 31.91 -12.51 20.60
CA ALA A 224 32.45 -11.53 21.53
C ALA A 224 31.82 -10.13 21.37
N HIS A 225 31.13 -9.86 20.26
CA HIS A 225 30.65 -8.53 19.90
C HIS A 225 29.14 -8.47 19.58
N VAL A 226 28.38 -9.54 19.88
CA VAL A 226 26.93 -9.60 19.59
C VAL A 226 26.18 -8.40 20.18
N GLY A 227 26.50 -7.99 21.41
CA GLY A 227 25.87 -6.83 22.04
C GLY A 227 26.12 -5.52 21.30
N VAL A 228 27.37 -5.29 20.84
CA VAL A 228 27.74 -4.09 20.06
C VAL A 228 27.10 -4.11 18.68
N ILE A 229 27.05 -5.28 18.03
CA ILE A 229 26.39 -5.45 16.72
C ILE A 229 24.90 -5.15 16.84
N ALA A 230 24.22 -5.74 17.83
CA ALA A 230 22.78 -5.53 18.05
C ALA A 230 22.48 -4.07 18.37
N PHE A 231 23.25 -3.45 19.27
CA PHE A 231 23.11 -2.04 19.63
C PHE A 231 23.34 -1.11 18.44
N THR A 232 24.42 -1.33 17.68
CA THR A 232 24.75 -0.56 16.46
C THR A 232 23.66 -0.72 15.40
N ALA A 233 23.15 -1.94 15.19
CA ALA A 233 22.10 -2.21 14.21
C ALA A 233 20.79 -1.50 14.56
N VAL A 234 20.39 -1.52 15.84
CA VAL A 234 19.19 -0.84 16.33
C VAL A 234 19.34 0.67 16.18
N LEU A 235 20.44 1.24 16.68
CA LEU A 235 20.65 2.68 16.61
C LEU A 235 20.84 3.17 15.17
N ALA A 236 21.59 2.45 14.32
CA ALA A 236 21.79 2.83 12.92
C ALA A 236 20.48 2.71 12.12
N GLY A 237 19.70 1.65 12.34
CA GLY A 237 18.39 1.48 11.70
C GLY A 237 17.38 2.55 12.15
N PHE A 238 17.48 3.02 13.39
CA PHE A 238 16.65 4.12 13.92
C PHE A 238 17.09 5.49 13.38
N LEU A 239 18.39 5.73 13.26
CA LEU A 239 18.95 7.00 12.77
C LEU A 239 18.88 7.13 11.24
N ALA A 240 18.79 6.01 10.50
CA ALA A 240 18.77 6.03 9.03
C ALA A 240 17.63 6.89 8.43
N PRO A 241 16.36 6.79 8.90
CA PRO A 241 15.30 7.70 8.46
C PRO A 241 15.60 9.17 8.75
N ILE A 242 16.15 9.49 9.93
CA ILE A 242 16.48 10.86 10.33
C ILE A 242 17.58 11.43 9.44
N ALA A 243 18.64 10.66 9.19
CA ALA A 243 19.74 11.05 8.31
C ALA A 243 19.24 11.32 6.88
N ARG A 244 18.33 10.51 6.36
CA ARG A 244 17.70 10.70 5.05
C ARG A 244 16.91 12.01 5.00
N ASP A 245 16.07 12.27 6.00
CA ASP A 245 15.21 13.45 6.02
C ASP A 245 16.04 14.73 6.18
N LEU A 246 17.13 14.67 6.95
CA LEU A 246 18.10 15.76 7.09
C LEU A 246 18.84 16.02 5.77
N ALA A 247 19.28 14.97 5.07
CA ALA A 247 19.91 15.07 3.76
C ALA A 247 18.98 15.69 2.70
N ALA A 248 17.70 15.27 2.68
CA ALA A 248 16.70 15.83 1.78
C ALA A 248 16.44 17.32 2.06
N THR A 249 16.43 17.71 3.35
CA THR A 249 16.27 19.12 3.75
C THR A 249 17.46 19.96 3.33
N LEU A 250 18.70 19.47 3.52
CA LEU A 250 19.92 20.15 3.08
C LEU A 250 19.97 20.30 1.55
N GLN A 251 19.51 19.31 0.80
CA GLN A 251 19.40 19.40 -0.67
C GLN A 251 18.40 20.48 -1.10
N LYS A 252 17.26 20.63 -0.40
CA LYS A 252 16.28 21.69 -0.67
C LYS A 252 16.76 23.10 -0.38
N ILE A 253 17.75 23.27 0.51
CA ILE A 253 18.31 24.61 0.85
C ILE A 253 19.42 25.01 -0.13
N ARG A 254 20.07 24.03 -0.77
CA ARG A 254 21.17 24.27 -1.71
C ARG A 254 20.73 24.48 -3.15
N GLY A 255 19.50 24.13 -3.50
CA GLY A 255 18.88 24.37 -4.82
C GLY A 255 17.77 25.41 -4.70
#